data_AF-A0A8J2HCJ1-F1
#
_entry.id   AF-A0A8J2HCJ1-F1
#
_cell.length_a   1.000
_cell.length_b   1.000
_cell.length_c   1.000
_cell.angle_alpha   90.00
_cell.angle_beta   90.00
_cell.angle_gamma   90.00
#
_symmetry.space_group_name_H-M   'P 1'
#
loop_
_entity.id
_entity.type
_entity.pdbx_description
1 polymer ?
#
loop_
_entity_poly.entity_id
_entity_poly.type
_entity_poly.pdbx_seq_one_letter_code
_entity_poly.pdbx_strand_id
1 'polypeptide(L)' 'MPEDIQPELCTHIIYAFGWLKKNKLTSFESNDETKDGKIGLYDKMMTLKKANPSLKILLAIGKYFLSVRIFE' A
#
# COMPACT_ATOMS: atom_id res chain seq x y z
N MET A 1 0.41 -2.07 -12.76
CA MET A 1 -0.61 -1.41 -11.91
C MET A 1 -1.29 -2.48 -11.05
N PRO A 2 -2.04 -2.14 -9.98
CA PRO A 2 -2.70 -3.16 -9.14
C PRO A 2 -3.60 -4.12 -9.93
N GLU A 3 -4.16 -3.68 -11.07
CA GLU A 3 -5.03 -4.49 -11.93
C GLU A 3 -4.29 -5.61 -12.68
N ASP A 4 -2.96 -5.54 -12.80
CA ASP A 4 -2.14 -6.57 -13.46
C ASP A 4 -1.85 -7.78 -12.53
N ILE A 5 -2.23 -7.69 -11.26
CA ILE A 5 -1.96 -8.72 -10.25
C ILE A 5 -3.09 -9.74 -10.26
N GLN A 6 -2.77 -11.00 -10.54
CA GLN A 6 -3.71 -12.10 -10.44
C GLN A 6 -4.04 -12.37 -8.95
N PRO A 7 -5.31 -12.28 -8.50
CA PRO A 7 -5.68 -12.38 -7.09
C PRO A 7 -5.30 -13.69 -6.38
N GLU A 8 -5.10 -14.77 -7.14
CA GLU A 8 -4.77 -16.11 -6.61
C GLU A 8 -3.27 -16.43 -6.64
N LEU A 9 -2.43 -15.55 -7.20
CA LEU A 9 -0.99 -15.82 -7.32
C LEU A 9 -0.28 -15.81 -5.96
N CYS A 10 -0.77 -14.99 -5.03
CA CYS A 10 -0.16 -14.75 -3.73
C CYS A 10 -1.18 -14.93 -2.61
N THR A 11 -0.75 -15.40 -1.44
CA THR A 11 -1.57 -15.38 -0.21
C THR A 11 -1.46 -14.04 0.52
N HIS A 12 -0.32 -13.36 0.36
CA HIS A 12 -0.01 -12.08 0.97
C HIS A 12 0.62 -11.15 -0.07
N ILE A 13 0.17 -9.90 -0.10
CA ILE A 13 0.83 -8.84 -0.86
C ILE A 13 1.26 -7.74 0.10
N ILE A 14 2.48 -7.27 -0.08
CA ILE A 14 3.06 -6.18 0.70
C ILE A 14 3.18 -4.97 -0.22
N TYR A 15 2.37 -3.95 0.02
CA TYR A 15 2.47 -2.68 -0.69
C TYR A 15 3.68 -1.91 -0.16
N ALA A 16 4.66 -1.68 -1.02
CA ALA A 16 5.91 -0.99 -0.71
C ALA A 16 5.90 0.36 -1.44
N PHE A 17 5.78 1.51 -0.77
CA PHE A 17 5.84 1.71 0.68
C PHE A 17 4.82 2.76 1.15
N GLY A 18 4.44 2.69 2.42
CA GLY A 18 3.89 3.82 3.15
C GLY A 18 5.00 4.68 3.77
N TRP A 19 4.64 5.74 4.48
CA TRP A 19 5.59 6.68 5.06
C TRP A 19 5.28 7.04 6.51
N LEU A 20 6.28 7.60 7.20
CA LEU A 20 6.12 8.18 8.53
C LEU A 20 6.41 9.68 8.49
N LYS A 21 5.43 10.49 8.90
CA LYS A 21 5.57 11.93 9.08
C LYS A 21 5.16 12.31 10.49
N LYS A 22 6.09 12.86 11.27
CA LYS A 22 5.87 13.20 12.69
C LYS A 22 5.32 12.00 13.48
N ASN A 23 5.93 10.84 13.30
CA ASN A 23 5.57 9.56 13.93
C ASN A 23 4.12 9.11 13.67
N LYS A 24 3.53 9.59 12.57
CA LYS A 24 2.22 9.15 12.09
C LYS A 24 2.37 8.52 10.72
N LEU A 25 1.65 7.44 10.51
CA LEU A 25 1.55 6.77 9.22
C LEU A 25 0.90 7.72 8.20
N THR A 26 1.53 7.89 7.05
CA THR A 26 1.03 8.66 5.91
C THR A 26 1.26 7.89 4.60
N SER A 27 0.56 8.30 3.54
CA SER A 27 0.94 7.91 2.17
C SER A 27 2.37 8.33 1.83
N PHE A 28 2.98 7.60 0.89
CA PHE A 28 4.28 7.96 0.35
C PHE A 28 4.10 8.93 -0.82
N GLU A 29 3.17 8.63 -1.73
CA GLU A 29 2.80 9.49 -2.85
C GLU A 29 1.34 9.96 -2.76
N SER A 30 1.03 11.09 -3.40
CA SER A 30 -0.33 11.66 -3.37
C SER A 30 -1.37 10.80 -4.09
N ASN A 31 -0.94 9.95 -5.03
CA ASN A 31 -1.77 9.01 -5.79
C ASN A 31 -2.03 7.68 -5.04
N ASP A 32 -1.40 7.44 -3.89
CA ASP A 32 -1.68 6.27 -3.05
C ASP A 32 -3.09 6.37 -2.44
N GLU A 33 -3.45 7.57 -1.99
CA GLU A 33 -4.73 7.90 -1.37
C GLU A 33 -5.81 8.22 -2.41
N THR A 34 -7.03 7.79 -2.14
CA THR A 34 -8.21 8.26 -2.87
C THR A 34 -8.53 9.69 -2.46
N LYS A 35 -8.49 10.60 -3.43
CA LYS A 35 -8.79 12.03 -3.22
C LYS A 35 -9.53 12.59 -4.43
N ASP A 36 -10.39 13.57 -4.18
CA ASP A 36 -11.09 14.35 -5.20
C ASP A 36 -11.82 13.47 -6.25
N GLY A 37 -12.43 12.37 -5.80
CA GLY A 37 -13.14 11.42 -6.66
C GLY A 37 -12.25 10.49 -7.49
N LYS A 38 -10.91 10.59 -7.38
CA LYS A 38 -9.95 9.72 -8.05
C LYS A 38 -9.52 8.59 -7.11
N ILE A 39 -9.77 7.35 -7.53
CA ILE A 39 -9.40 6.16 -6.75
C ILE A 39 -7.88 6.01 -6.73
N GLY A 40 -7.31 6.02 -5.53
CA GLY A 40 -5.89 5.85 -5.26
C GLY A 40 -5.44 4.38 -5.34
N LEU A 41 -4.13 4.19 -5.30
CA LEU A 41 -3.53 2.86 -5.44
C LEU A 41 -3.88 1.92 -4.26
N TYR A 42 -4.06 2.44 -3.05
CA TYR A 42 -4.48 1.63 -1.90
C TYR A 42 -5.86 1.00 -2.10
N ASP A 43 -6.83 1.78 -2.55
CA ASP A 43 -8.19 1.27 -2.78
C ASP A 43 -8.24 0.31 -3.96
N LYS A 44 -7.48 0.60 -5.03
CA LYS A 44 -7.29 -0.34 -6.15
C LYS A 44 -6.73 -1.67 -5.67
N MET A 45 -5.72 -1.64 -4.79
CA MET A 45 -5.14 -2.84 -4.22
C MET A 45 -6.16 -3.64 -3.41
N MET A 46 -7.00 -2.97 -2.64
CA MET A 46 -8.06 -3.61 -1.85
C MET A 46 -9.13 -4.27 -2.73
N THR A 47 -9.31 -3.86 -3.99
CA THR A 47 -10.26 -4.54 -4.90
C THR A 47 -9.89 -5.98 -5.19
N LEU A 48 -8.61 -6.36 -5.12
CA LEU A 48 -8.15 -7.73 -5.31
C LEU A 48 -8.77 -8.70 -4.29
N LYS A 49 -9.08 -8.21 -3.09
CA LYS A 49 -9.77 -9.00 -2.05
C LYS A 49 -11.21 -9.35 -2.41
N LYS A 50 -11.83 -8.64 -3.36
CA LYS A 50 -13.18 -9.00 -3.86
C LYS A 50 -13.14 -10.29 -4.67
N ALA A 51 -12.06 -10.50 -5.42
CA ALA A 51 -11.84 -11.72 -6.19
C ALA A 51 -11.30 -12.85 -5.30
N ASN A 52 -10.37 -12.53 -4.38
CA ASN A 52 -9.83 -13.48 -3.42
C ASN A 52 -10.00 -12.97 -1.97
N PRO A 53 -11.09 -13.33 -1.26
CA PRO A 53 -11.32 -12.90 0.12
C PRO A 53 -10.27 -13.39 1.14
N SER A 54 -9.51 -14.44 0.80
CA SER A 54 -8.46 -14.98 1.67
C SER A 54 -7.17 -14.14 1.63
N LEU A 55 -6.99 -13.36 0.56
CA LEU A 55 -5.82 -12.53 0.30
C LEU A 55 -5.57 -11.52 1.43
N LYS A 56 -4.34 -11.51 1.94
CA LYS A 56 -3.88 -10.51 2.91
C LYS A 56 -3.08 -9.44 2.20
N ILE A 57 -3.33 -8.19 2.55
CA ILE A 57 -2.61 -7.03 2.02
C ILE A 57 -2.06 -6.26 3.20
N LEU A 58 -0.74 -6.06 3.23
CA LEU A 58 -0.01 -5.34 4.26
C LEU A 58 0.68 -4.12 3.65
N LEU A 59 0.96 -3.10 4.47
CA LEU A 59 1.71 -1.92 4.08
C LEU A 59 3.11 -1.99 4.68
N ALA A 60 4.15 -1.95 3.84
CA ALA A 60 5.52 -1.85 4.31
C ALA A 60 5.86 -0.38 4.58
N ILE A 61 6.44 -0.11 5.76
CA ILE A 61 7.02 1.18 6.12
C ILE A 61 8.52 1.01 6.10
N GLY A 62 9.19 1.70 5.18
CA GLY A 62 10.56 1.37 4.87
C GLY A 62 10.99 1.95 3.53
N LYS A 63 12.29 1.98 3.28
CA LYS A 63 12.96 1.97 1.96
C LYS A 63 14.46 1.89 2.24
N TYR A 64 15.26 1.41 1.31
CA TYR A 64 16.72 1.39 1.47
C TYR A 64 17.31 2.77 1.83
N PHE A 65 16.76 3.85 1.26
CA PHE A 65 17.20 5.23 1.51
C PHE A 65 16.44 5.93 2.65
N LEU A 66 15.61 5.20 3.40
CA LEU A 66 14.86 5.77 4.51
C LEU A 66 15.79 6.01 5.70
N SER A 67 15.81 7.23 6.22
CA SER A 67 16.60 7.55 7.42
C SER A 67 16.08 6.75 8.62
N VAL A 68 16.97 5.98 9.27
CA VAL A 68 16.61 5.18 10.45
C VAL A 68 16.03 6.02 11.60
N ARG A 69 16.38 7.31 11.66
CA ARG A 69 15.88 8.25 12.68
C ARG A 69 14.36 8.49 12.63
N ILE A 70 13.68 8.10 11.55
CA ILE A 70 12.22 8.25 11.49
C ILE A 70 11.48 7.11 12.21
N PHE A 71 12.20 6.08 12.65
CA PHE A 71 11.68 4.97 13.45
C PHE A 71 12.02 5.09 14.95
N GLU A 72 12.77 6.13 15.34
CA GLU A 72 13.06 6.49 16.73
C GLU A 72 12.03 7.53 17.23
#